data_AF-A0AA36BV85-F1
#
_entry.id   AF-A0AA36BV85-F1
#
_cell.length_a   1.000
_cell.length_b   1.000
_cell.length_c   1.000
_cell.angle_alpha   90.00
_cell.angle_beta   90.00
_cell.angle_gamma   90.00
#
_symmetry.space_group_name_H-M   'P 1'
#
loop_
_entity.id
_entity.type
_entity.pdbx_description
1 polymer ?
#
loop_
_entity_poly.entity_id
_entity_poly.type
_entity_poly.pdbx_seq_one_letter_code
_entity_poly.pdbx_strand_id
1 'polypeptide(L)'
;MELVFIGWYTYLHLSPSLSSKNMNKSSRKRSYSSISEDKNVETKNNADVHEQRENENYTKTKLKKATDQEDRPTIEHTSVLNEINDLDFKISNISEYERKRQENVRDNVRFMASIGIFQAKHMFDATMPVKQKTNPKSKQKTTPKPKRVYTPTRRSARIQRIDPSGISLPSLPDVAEQEEKMERKPLGPLKMSDLVTNENTEDIAKVFAADLKSLSDAAEPLKLKTPTSASLQSFLSGFSRVKVTENQVRKVVESRIFSVVMHPSKEKILVGAGGKWGSIGLWDVGQGLADGGAVCFNPHTKPVNCLAFNPYNLDQLYSCSYDGTLRCGYFEKGIFEAIYYTPEEDDVLLRNFSFFDANTLFVSQSDGDVAIVDIRTKSGKPENLFTASHKGLRSVDIHPVKREYFVTAGLDCTVSLWDLRATKKKPNKICSMSASRMVDSAYFSPLTGKYILSTAQDDRIRIYDSSKLSSSILCLYSISHNNQTGRWLTKFRATWHPCREDLFISGSMNRPRQMRSDTIHQSEGNEKKKETKSA
;
A
#
# COMPACT_ATOMS: atom_id res chain seq x y z
N MET A 1 27.93 -6.74 2.87
CA MET A 1 27.14 -6.01 1.85
C MET A 1 26.00 -6.91 1.41
N GLU A 2 24.75 -6.44 1.37
CA GLU A 2 23.64 -7.24 0.82
C GLU A 2 23.47 -6.89 -0.67
N LEU A 3 23.85 -7.81 -1.56
CA LEU A 3 23.70 -7.64 -3.01
C LEU A 3 22.21 -7.74 -3.39
N VAL A 4 21.69 -6.73 -4.08
CA VAL A 4 20.29 -6.65 -4.52
C VAL A 4 20.25 -6.65 -6.05
N PHE A 5 19.91 -7.80 -6.65
CA PHE A 5 19.80 -7.92 -8.10
C PHE A 5 18.36 -7.79 -8.61
N ILE A 6 18.11 -6.63 -9.22
CA ILE A 6 17.17 -6.36 -10.33
C ILE A 6 15.77 -6.99 -10.22
N GLY A 7 14.80 -6.18 -9.76
CA GLY A 7 13.39 -6.37 -10.10
C GLY A 7 13.10 -5.76 -11.48
N TRP A 8 12.35 -6.48 -12.32
CA TRP A 8 12.06 -6.09 -13.70
C TRP A 8 10.64 -5.52 -13.79
N TYR A 9 10.46 -4.20 -13.89
CA TYR A 9 9.15 -3.63 -14.28
C TYR A 9 9.34 -2.49 -15.27
N THR A 10 8.72 -2.63 -16.44
CA THR A 10 8.66 -1.62 -17.51
C THR A 10 7.25 -1.65 -18.08
N TYR A 11 6.52 -0.55 -17.97
CA TYR A 11 5.24 -0.41 -18.65
C TYR A 11 5.49 -0.36 -20.15
N LEU A 12 4.81 -1.25 -20.87
CA LEU A 12 4.77 -1.27 -22.34
C LEU A 12 3.31 -1.40 -22.72
N HIS A 13 2.86 -0.61 -23.70
CA HIS A 13 1.44 -0.38 -23.94
C HIS A 13 1.07 -0.51 -25.41
N LEU A 14 -0.15 -0.97 -25.65
CA LEU A 14 -0.76 -0.93 -26.97
C LEU A 14 -1.25 0.49 -27.26
N SER A 15 -0.86 1.04 -28.41
CA SER A 15 -1.42 2.27 -28.97
C SER A 15 -2.63 1.91 -29.85
N PRO A 16 -3.84 2.45 -29.61
CA PRO A 16 -4.93 2.38 -30.58
C PRO A 16 -4.60 3.22 -31.82
N SER A 17 -4.81 2.67 -33.02
CA SER A 17 -4.54 3.39 -34.28
C SER A 17 -5.62 4.45 -34.56
N LEU A 18 -5.30 5.72 -34.31
CA LEU A 18 -6.15 6.85 -34.68
C LEU A 18 -6.16 7.06 -36.21
N SER A 19 -7.21 6.56 -36.87
CA SER A 19 -7.47 6.76 -38.30
C SER A 19 -7.94 8.20 -38.59
N SER A 20 -7.00 9.10 -38.92
CA SER A 20 -7.29 10.47 -39.37
C SER A 20 -7.82 10.50 -40.81
N LYS A 21 -9.14 10.37 -40.98
CA LYS A 21 -9.78 10.69 -42.27
C LYS A 21 -9.97 12.19 -42.43
N ASN A 22 -9.19 12.79 -43.33
CA ASN A 22 -9.40 14.17 -43.80
C ASN A 22 -10.79 14.30 -44.44
N MET A 23 -11.56 15.32 -44.03
CA MET A 23 -12.59 15.94 -44.87
C MET A 23 -12.50 17.45 -44.75
N ASN A 24 -12.71 18.13 -45.88
CA ASN A 24 -12.43 19.55 -46.02
C ASN A 24 -13.54 20.46 -45.47
N LYS A 25 -13.14 21.70 -45.17
CA LYS A 25 -14.03 22.80 -44.80
C LYS A 25 -15.09 23.06 -45.89
N SER A 26 -16.32 23.31 -45.48
CA SER A 26 -17.20 24.26 -46.17
C SER A 26 -17.93 25.10 -45.12
N SER A 27 -18.21 26.37 -45.42
CA SER A 27 -18.73 27.34 -44.45
C SER A 27 -20.05 27.94 -44.91
N ARG A 28 -21.02 28.05 -43.99
CA ARG A 28 -22.21 28.93 -44.13
C ARG A 28 -22.60 29.51 -42.78
N LYS A 29 -23.09 30.76 -42.81
CA LYS A 29 -23.56 31.56 -41.66
C LYS A 29 -25.10 31.69 -41.70
N ARG A 30 -25.67 32.31 -40.65
CA ARG A 30 -27.08 32.76 -40.47
C ARG A 30 -28.05 31.65 -39.99
N SER A 31 -29.07 31.92 -39.18
CA SER A 31 -29.43 33.15 -38.42
C SER A 31 -30.47 32.86 -37.31
N TYR A 32 -30.68 33.82 -36.39
CA TYR A 32 -31.77 33.82 -35.41
C TYR A 32 -33.18 33.90 -36.05
N SER A 33 -34.18 33.29 -35.41
CA SER A 33 -35.59 33.74 -35.39
C SER A 33 -36.36 33.04 -34.24
N SER A 34 -37.42 33.66 -33.72
CA SER A 34 -38.18 33.26 -32.52
C SER A 34 -39.71 33.35 -32.75
N ILE A 35 -40.50 32.48 -32.10
CA ILE A 35 -42.00 32.51 -31.95
C ILE A 35 -42.39 31.47 -30.86
N SER A 36 -43.36 31.57 -29.92
CA SER A 36 -44.44 32.52 -29.51
C SER A 36 -45.88 32.23 -29.97
N GLU A 37 -46.85 31.81 -29.13
CA GLU A 37 -46.75 31.28 -27.75
C GLU A 37 -47.24 29.81 -27.65
N ASP A 38 -48.33 29.32 -27.02
CA ASP A 38 -49.47 29.84 -26.22
C ASP A 38 -49.86 28.71 -25.21
N LYS A 39 -50.24 28.91 -23.93
CA LYS A 39 -51.25 29.73 -23.22
C LYS A 39 -52.63 29.06 -23.03
N ASN A 40 -52.82 28.46 -21.84
CA ASN A 40 -53.97 28.53 -20.91
C ASN A 40 -53.66 27.59 -19.73
N VAL A 41 -53.70 27.92 -18.43
CA VAL A 41 -54.49 28.88 -17.62
C VAL A 41 -55.95 28.47 -17.42
N GLU A 42 -56.25 27.90 -16.26
CA GLU A 42 -57.17 28.53 -15.29
C GLU A 42 -56.96 28.00 -13.86
N THR A 43 -57.60 28.63 -12.87
CA THR A 43 -57.46 28.35 -11.43
C THR A 43 -58.82 28.40 -10.72
N LYS A 44 -58.99 27.63 -9.63
CA LYS A 44 -59.66 28.06 -8.39
C LYS A 44 -59.66 27.01 -7.28
N ASN A 45 -59.80 27.51 -6.05
CA ASN A 45 -60.06 26.76 -4.81
C ASN A 45 -61.56 26.35 -4.76
N ASN A 46 -62.13 25.56 -3.84
CA ASN A 46 -61.91 25.52 -2.38
C ASN A 46 -62.73 24.37 -1.74
N ALA A 47 -62.26 23.79 -0.61
CA ALA A 47 -63.06 23.08 0.43
C ALA A 47 -63.80 21.75 0.03
N ASP A 48 -64.23 20.84 0.93
CA ASP A 48 -64.23 20.83 2.41
C ASP A 48 -64.33 19.39 3.04
N VAL A 49 -64.21 19.29 4.38
CA VAL A 49 -64.75 18.24 5.31
C VAL A 49 -64.08 16.83 5.42
N HIS A 50 -63.45 16.59 6.60
CA HIS A 50 -63.41 15.39 7.51
C HIS A 50 -63.18 13.91 7.00
N GLU A 51 -62.64 12.95 7.79
CA GLU A 51 -62.09 12.94 9.18
C GLU A 51 -61.12 11.74 9.44
N GLN A 52 -60.19 11.90 10.41
CA GLN A 52 -59.49 10.86 11.24
C GLN A 52 -58.67 9.72 10.55
N ARG A 53 -57.64 9.08 11.12
CA ARG A 53 -56.65 9.23 12.24
C ARG A 53 -55.48 8.24 11.90
N GLU A 54 -54.29 8.16 12.50
CA GLU A 54 -53.76 8.47 13.84
C GLU A 54 -52.39 9.20 13.78
N ASN A 55 -51.76 9.45 14.94
CA ASN A 55 -50.55 10.29 15.09
C ASN A 55 -49.33 9.55 15.65
N GLU A 56 -48.13 9.96 15.23
CA GLU A 56 -46.95 10.06 16.10
C GLU A 56 -46.35 11.46 15.96
N ASN A 57 -45.81 12.05 17.04
CA ASN A 57 -45.17 13.37 16.94
C ASN A 57 -44.14 13.64 18.06
N TYR A 58 -43.08 14.37 17.72
CA TYR A 58 -42.13 15.02 18.64
C TYR A 58 -42.79 16.30 19.26
N THR A 59 -42.29 17.06 20.25
CA THR A 59 -40.96 17.19 20.89
C THR A 59 -41.09 17.93 22.25
N LYS A 60 -40.10 17.78 23.17
CA LYS A 60 -39.77 18.73 24.30
C LYS A 60 -40.86 18.84 25.40
N THR A 61 -40.62 19.31 26.64
CA THR A 61 -39.77 20.42 27.13
C THR A 61 -39.29 20.21 28.59
N LYS A 62 -38.30 20.97 29.07
CA LYS A 62 -37.80 20.97 30.48
C LYS A 62 -38.60 21.92 31.39
N LEU A 63 -38.82 21.55 32.66
CA LEU A 63 -38.47 22.42 33.81
C LEU A 63 -38.32 21.62 35.14
N LYS A 64 -38.19 22.31 36.29
CA LYS A 64 -37.52 21.81 37.52
C LYS A 64 -38.46 21.66 38.74
N LYS A 65 -38.04 20.79 39.69
CA LYS A 65 -38.34 20.77 41.14
C LYS A 65 -39.79 20.44 41.55
N ALA A 66 -40.07 19.84 42.71
CA ALA A 66 -39.25 19.18 43.75
C ALA A 66 -40.14 18.25 44.61
N THR A 67 -39.54 17.44 45.51
CA THR A 67 -40.12 16.84 46.75
C THR A 67 -41.34 15.88 46.58
N ASP A 68 -41.50 14.77 47.30
CA ASP A 68 -40.87 14.29 48.55
C ASP A 68 -40.52 12.77 48.54
N GLN A 69 -40.36 12.18 49.73
CA GLN A 69 -39.78 10.85 50.03
C GLN A 69 -40.70 9.66 49.75
N GLU A 70 -40.11 8.47 49.50
CA GLU A 70 -40.46 7.23 50.21
C GLU A 70 -39.34 6.16 50.06
N ASP A 71 -39.39 5.10 50.86
CA ASP A 71 -38.21 4.30 51.25
C ASP A 71 -37.68 3.27 50.25
N ARG A 72 -36.35 3.00 50.35
CA ARG A 72 -35.70 1.79 49.82
C ARG A 72 -34.51 1.41 50.72
N PRO A 73 -34.36 0.13 51.16
CA PRO A 73 -33.55 -0.20 52.32
C PRO A 73 -32.04 -0.10 52.12
N THR A 74 -31.35 0.33 53.17
CA THR A 74 -29.90 0.31 53.31
C THR A 74 -29.37 -1.12 53.33
N ILE A 75 -28.35 -1.40 52.53
CA ILE A 75 -27.48 -2.59 52.66
C ILE A 75 -26.06 -2.09 52.87
N GLU A 76 -25.33 -2.73 53.78
CA GLU A 76 -24.20 -2.12 54.49
C GLU A 76 -22.94 -1.93 53.62
N HIS A 77 -22.51 -0.68 53.47
CA HIS A 77 -21.26 -0.30 52.82
C HIS A 77 -20.02 -0.42 53.75
N THR A 78 -19.94 -1.48 54.55
CA THR A 78 -18.96 -1.64 55.64
C THR A 78 -17.78 -2.57 55.31
N SER A 79 -17.90 -3.49 54.36
CA SER A 79 -16.88 -4.51 54.09
C SER A 79 -15.65 -4.03 53.31
N VAL A 80 -15.80 -3.04 52.41
CA VAL A 80 -14.72 -2.62 51.48
C VAL A 80 -13.89 -1.45 52.04
N LEU A 81 -14.39 -0.71 53.03
CA LEU A 81 -13.62 0.37 53.67
C LEU A 81 -12.65 -0.15 54.73
N ASN A 82 -12.95 -1.27 55.38
CA ASN A 82 -12.09 -1.83 56.43
C ASN A 82 -10.78 -2.42 55.87
N GLU A 83 -10.81 -3.04 54.67
CA GLU A 83 -9.60 -3.53 53.98
C GLU A 83 -8.60 -2.43 53.58
N ILE A 84 -8.95 -1.15 53.74
CA ILE A 84 -8.06 -0.01 53.46
C ILE A 84 -7.27 0.44 54.70
N ASN A 85 -7.81 0.22 55.91
CA ASN A 85 -7.18 0.70 57.16
C ASN A 85 -6.09 -0.25 57.69
N ASP A 86 -6.17 -1.56 57.43
CA ASP A 86 -5.19 -2.55 57.90
C ASP A 86 -3.81 -2.48 57.19
N LEU A 87 -3.61 -1.51 56.29
CA LEU A 87 -2.31 -1.25 55.64
C LEU A 87 -1.44 -0.21 56.36
N ASP A 88 -1.99 0.59 57.28
CA ASP A 88 -1.28 1.72 57.91
C ASP A 88 -0.37 1.33 59.10
N PHE A 89 -0.10 0.03 59.32
CA PHE A 89 0.75 -0.44 60.44
C PHE A 89 1.99 -1.28 60.06
N LYS A 90 2.65 -0.96 58.94
CA LYS A 90 4.11 -1.20 58.74
C LYS A 90 4.67 -0.46 57.51
N ILE A 91 6.01 -0.43 57.43
CA ILE A 91 6.83 0.15 56.33
C ILE A 91 6.91 1.69 56.36
N SER A 92 7.57 2.21 57.39
CA SER A 92 8.20 3.53 57.36
C SER A 92 9.44 3.54 56.44
N ASN A 93 9.25 3.41 55.13
CA ASN A 93 10.20 3.74 54.03
C ASN A 93 9.59 3.40 52.65
N ILE A 94 8.44 3.98 52.34
CA ILE A 94 7.84 3.92 50.99
C ILE A 94 8.26 5.16 50.20
N SER A 95 8.78 4.98 48.98
CA SER A 95 9.20 6.08 48.11
C SER A 95 8.01 6.96 47.70
N GLU A 96 8.23 8.27 47.52
CA GLU A 96 7.21 9.22 47.03
C GLU A 96 6.53 8.74 45.74
N TYR A 97 7.30 8.10 44.85
CA TYR A 97 6.79 7.49 43.62
C TYR A 97 5.73 6.42 43.91
N GLU A 98 5.97 5.56 44.90
CA GLU A 98 5.06 4.48 45.26
C GLU A 98 3.84 5.00 46.03
N ARG A 99 4.00 6.03 46.87
CA ARG A 99 2.87 6.76 47.48
C ARG A 99 1.96 7.34 46.41
N LYS A 100 2.53 8.06 45.43
CA LYS A 100 1.80 8.68 44.31
C LYS A 100 1.19 7.64 43.36
N ARG A 101 1.81 6.46 43.23
CA ARG A 101 1.25 5.30 42.51
C ARG A 101 0.04 4.71 43.24
N GLN A 102 0.06 4.60 44.57
CA GLN A 102 -1.11 4.16 45.35
C GLN A 102 -2.26 5.18 45.30
N GLU A 103 -1.94 6.47 45.36
CA GLU A 103 -2.88 7.59 45.19
C GLU A 103 -3.59 7.51 43.82
N ASN A 104 -2.83 7.42 42.72
CA ASN A 104 -3.38 7.19 41.38
C ASN A 104 -4.24 5.90 41.29
N VAL A 105 -3.91 4.84 42.01
CA VAL A 105 -4.73 3.60 42.03
C VAL A 105 -6.04 3.82 42.79
N ARG A 106 -6.02 4.51 43.94
CA ARG A 106 -7.23 4.86 44.71
C ARG A 106 -8.19 5.72 43.89
N ASP A 107 -7.68 6.72 43.18
CA ASP A 107 -8.52 7.61 42.36
C ASP A 107 -9.06 6.91 41.10
N ASN A 108 -8.27 6.05 40.44
CA ASN A 108 -8.78 5.21 39.36
C ASN A 108 -9.88 4.24 39.85
N VAL A 109 -9.75 3.66 41.05
CA VAL A 109 -10.79 2.79 41.64
C VAL A 109 -12.05 3.59 42.00
N ARG A 110 -11.91 4.80 42.56
CA ARG A 110 -13.05 5.73 42.79
C ARG A 110 -13.76 6.09 41.49
N PHE A 111 -13.01 6.40 40.43
CA PHE A 111 -13.57 6.71 39.12
C PHE A 111 -14.29 5.50 38.50
N MET A 112 -13.69 4.31 38.56
CA MET A 112 -14.35 3.07 38.13
C MET A 112 -15.61 2.74 38.95
N ALA A 113 -15.66 3.12 40.24
CA ALA A 113 -16.85 3.01 41.05
C ALA A 113 -17.94 4.01 40.66
N SER A 114 -17.60 5.28 40.37
CA SER A 114 -18.58 6.30 39.97
C SER A 114 -19.19 6.05 38.58
N ILE A 115 -18.49 5.31 37.70
CA ILE A 115 -19.01 4.83 36.41
C ILE A 115 -19.88 3.55 36.58
N GLY A 116 -20.03 3.02 37.80
CA GLY A 116 -20.81 1.81 38.07
C GLY A 116 -20.17 0.52 37.54
N ILE A 117 -18.87 0.54 37.21
CA ILE A 117 -18.21 -0.54 36.46
C ILE A 117 -18.18 -1.87 37.24
N PHE A 118 -18.12 -1.80 38.57
CA PHE A 118 -18.21 -2.98 39.45
C PHE A 118 -19.62 -3.59 39.46
N GLN A 119 -20.66 -2.76 39.34
CA GLN A 119 -22.05 -3.19 39.24
C GLN A 119 -22.31 -3.86 37.88
N ALA A 120 -21.82 -3.26 36.79
CA ALA A 120 -21.84 -3.85 35.46
C ALA A 120 -21.10 -5.20 35.41
N LYS A 121 -19.93 -5.31 36.06
CA LYS A 121 -19.23 -6.60 36.23
C LYS A 121 -20.09 -7.62 36.97
N HIS A 122 -20.70 -7.25 38.09
CA HIS A 122 -21.51 -8.18 38.88
C HIS A 122 -22.78 -8.66 38.14
N MET A 123 -23.34 -7.84 37.25
CA MET A 123 -24.42 -8.21 36.34
C MET A 123 -23.93 -9.12 35.20
N PHE A 124 -22.70 -8.91 34.69
CA PHE A 124 -22.08 -9.77 33.69
C PHE A 124 -21.76 -11.16 34.26
N ASP A 125 -21.14 -11.23 35.44
CA ASP A 125 -20.85 -12.49 36.12
C ASP A 125 -22.14 -13.26 36.48
N ALA A 126 -23.24 -12.56 36.79
CA ALA A 126 -24.56 -13.15 37.04
C ALA A 126 -25.33 -13.58 35.77
N THR A 127 -24.93 -13.14 34.57
CA THR A 127 -25.57 -13.52 33.29
C THR A 127 -24.77 -14.58 32.51
N MET A 128 -23.62 -15.03 33.02
CA MET A 128 -22.88 -16.16 32.47
C MET A 128 -23.54 -17.50 32.82
N PRO A 129 -23.81 -18.40 31.84
CA PRO A 129 -24.42 -19.70 32.12
C PRO A 129 -23.47 -20.64 32.87
N VAL A 130 -23.91 -21.11 34.04
CA VAL A 130 -23.15 -22.06 34.88
C VAL A 130 -22.96 -23.38 34.14
N LYS A 131 -21.71 -23.69 33.76
CA LYS A 131 -21.36 -24.99 33.18
C LYS A 131 -21.61 -26.11 34.20
N GLN A 132 -22.59 -26.97 33.90
CA GLN A 132 -22.84 -28.19 34.67
C GLN A 132 -21.59 -29.07 34.71
N LYS A 133 -21.21 -29.54 35.90
CA LYS A 133 -20.09 -30.47 36.08
C LYS A 133 -20.53 -31.87 35.67
N THR A 134 -20.02 -32.38 34.55
CA THR A 134 -20.14 -33.80 34.21
C THR A 134 -19.17 -34.62 35.04
N ASN A 135 -19.62 -35.79 35.52
CA ASN A 135 -18.79 -36.65 36.39
C ASN A 135 -17.58 -37.21 35.63
N PRO A 136 -16.34 -37.03 36.12
CA PRO A 136 -15.16 -37.61 35.49
C PRO A 136 -15.10 -39.12 35.74
N LYS A 137 -14.99 -39.92 34.66
CA LYS A 137 -14.67 -41.35 34.77
C LYS A 137 -13.29 -41.53 35.42
N SER A 138 -13.15 -42.57 36.24
CA SER A 138 -11.96 -42.82 37.06
C SER A 138 -10.68 -42.94 36.22
N LYS A 139 -9.69 -42.10 36.53
CA LYS A 139 -8.28 -42.34 36.21
C LYS A 139 -7.50 -42.48 37.52
N GLN A 140 -6.44 -43.30 37.48
CA GLN A 140 -5.75 -43.80 38.67
C GLN A 140 -5.14 -42.67 39.52
N LYS A 141 -5.05 -42.91 40.84
CA LYS A 141 -4.40 -42.00 41.80
C LYS A 141 -2.90 -41.90 41.52
N THR A 142 -2.46 -40.92 40.74
CA THR A 142 -1.08 -40.44 40.81
C THR A 142 -0.90 -39.61 42.08
N THR A 143 0.18 -39.83 42.83
CA THR A 143 0.49 -39.07 44.05
C THR A 143 0.59 -37.56 43.77
N PRO A 144 0.19 -36.70 44.73
CA PRO A 144 0.26 -35.25 44.55
C PRO A 144 1.73 -34.83 44.43
N LYS A 145 2.14 -34.40 43.24
CA LYS A 145 3.46 -33.75 43.06
C LYS A 145 3.49 -32.48 43.93
N PRO A 146 4.58 -32.22 44.68
CA PRO A 146 4.67 -31.02 45.49
C PRO A 146 4.46 -29.77 44.63
N LYS A 147 3.77 -28.75 45.18
CA LYS A 147 3.56 -27.47 44.49
C LYS A 147 4.93 -26.93 44.07
N ARG A 148 5.20 -26.90 42.76
CA ARG A 148 6.37 -26.18 42.23
C ARG A 148 6.22 -24.72 42.62
N VAL A 149 7.09 -24.24 43.51
CA VAL A 149 7.33 -22.82 43.67
C VAL A 149 7.75 -22.29 42.30
N TYR A 150 6.98 -21.36 41.74
CA TYR A 150 7.36 -20.66 40.51
C TYR A 150 8.50 -19.69 40.85
N THR A 151 9.73 -20.21 40.94
CA THR A 151 10.92 -19.39 40.82
C THR A 151 10.81 -18.59 39.52
N PRO A 152 11.05 -17.27 39.53
CA PRO A 152 10.82 -16.43 38.36
C PRO A 152 11.65 -16.95 37.17
N THR A 153 10.97 -17.27 36.07
CA THR A 153 11.61 -17.79 34.85
C THR A 153 12.77 -16.89 34.47
N ARG A 154 14.00 -17.44 34.44
CA ARG A 154 15.24 -16.68 34.20
C ARG A 154 15.11 -15.83 32.95
N ARG A 155 14.85 -14.53 33.13
CA ARG A 155 14.85 -13.56 32.03
C ARG A 155 16.25 -13.56 31.43
N SER A 156 16.37 -13.42 30.11
CA SER A 156 17.71 -13.36 29.52
C SER A 156 18.41 -12.08 29.97
N ALA A 157 19.74 -12.14 30.16
CA ALA A 157 20.53 -10.97 30.56
C ALA A 157 20.28 -9.77 29.62
N ARG A 158 20.12 -10.05 28.31
CA ARG A 158 19.70 -9.07 27.29
C ARG A 158 18.36 -8.37 27.59
N ILE A 159 17.35 -9.09 28.08
CA ILE A 159 16.06 -8.50 28.49
C ILE A 159 16.22 -7.70 29.79
N GLN A 160 17.16 -8.08 30.66
CA GLN A 160 17.47 -7.37 31.90
C GLN A 160 18.44 -6.19 31.70
N ARG A 161 18.95 -5.96 30.47
CA ARG A 161 20.07 -5.05 30.17
C ARG A 161 21.33 -5.33 31.01
N ILE A 162 21.62 -6.59 31.28
CA ILE A 162 22.83 -7.04 31.98
C ILE A 162 23.79 -7.64 30.94
N ASP A 163 25.08 -7.35 31.08
CA ASP A 163 26.15 -7.91 30.26
C ASP A 163 26.50 -9.38 30.67
N PRO A 164 27.48 -10.05 30.04
CA PRO A 164 27.93 -11.38 30.46
C PRO A 164 28.59 -11.42 31.85
N SER A 165 29.07 -10.27 32.35
CA SER A 165 29.81 -10.09 33.60
C SER A 165 28.88 -9.92 34.82
N GLY A 166 27.60 -9.64 34.60
CA GLY A 166 26.63 -9.31 35.66
C GLY A 166 26.43 -7.81 35.89
N ILE A 167 27.06 -6.95 35.09
CA ILE A 167 26.99 -5.50 35.19
C ILE A 167 25.77 -4.99 34.42
N SER A 168 24.99 -4.08 35.02
CA SER A 168 23.94 -3.36 34.31
C SER A 168 24.56 -2.46 33.23
N LEU A 169 24.22 -2.72 31.97
CA LEU A 169 24.53 -1.81 30.87
C LEU A 169 23.93 -0.43 31.19
N PRO A 170 24.58 0.67 30.78
CA PRO A 170 24.00 2.00 30.89
C PRO A 170 22.58 2.02 30.34
N SER A 171 21.73 2.88 30.91
CA SER A 171 20.55 3.33 30.18
C SER A 171 21.03 3.82 28.81
N LEU A 172 20.52 3.20 27.74
CA LEU A 172 20.50 3.88 26.45
C LEU A 172 19.96 5.29 26.73
N PRO A 173 20.65 6.37 26.29
CA PRO A 173 20.09 7.70 26.43
C PRO A 173 18.70 7.71 25.82
N ASP A 174 17.81 8.57 26.31
CA ASP A 174 16.52 8.82 25.67
C ASP A 174 16.76 9.58 24.35
N VAL A 175 17.31 8.85 23.38
CA VAL A 175 16.94 8.95 21.97
C VAL A 175 15.46 8.58 21.92
N ALA A 176 14.63 9.53 22.33
CA ALA A 176 13.48 9.85 21.51
C ALA A 176 14.00 9.86 20.07
N GLU A 177 13.49 8.97 19.23
CA GLU A 177 13.61 9.12 17.79
C GLU A 177 12.83 10.40 17.45
N GLN A 178 13.51 11.54 17.61
CA GLN A 178 13.21 12.76 16.89
C GLN A 178 13.43 12.38 15.42
N GLU A 179 12.41 11.77 14.83
CA GLU A 179 12.29 11.67 13.39
C GLU A 179 12.29 13.11 12.90
N GLU A 180 13.47 13.59 12.46
CA GLU A 180 13.60 14.89 11.80
C GLU A 180 12.56 14.91 10.70
N LYS A 181 11.50 15.71 10.92
CA LYS A 181 10.34 15.72 10.05
C LYS A 181 10.73 16.42 8.75
N MET A 182 11.35 15.66 7.84
CA MET A 182 11.85 16.14 6.56
C MET A 182 10.70 16.76 5.76
N GLU A 183 10.57 18.08 5.87
CA GLU A 183 9.50 18.86 5.27
C GLU A 183 9.40 18.54 3.77
N ARG A 184 8.17 18.41 3.27
CA ARG A 184 7.97 18.07 1.86
C ARG A 184 8.59 19.15 0.99
N LYS A 185 9.52 18.74 0.12
CA LYS A 185 10.16 19.62 -0.87
C LYS A 185 9.10 20.36 -1.71
N PRO A 186 9.35 21.62 -2.13
CA PRO A 186 8.37 22.42 -2.86
C PRO A 186 7.73 21.70 -4.06
N LEU A 187 6.45 21.99 -4.28
CA LEU A 187 5.63 21.34 -5.31
C LEU A 187 5.93 21.87 -6.72
N GLY A 188 6.44 23.09 -6.84
CA GLY A 188 6.89 23.65 -8.11
C GLY A 188 8.14 22.94 -8.67
N PRO A 189 8.54 23.28 -9.91
CA PRO A 189 9.75 22.75 -10.54
C PRO A 189 11.01 22.92 -9.68
N LEU A 190 11.64 21.81 -9.32
CA LEU A 190 12.96 21.79 -8.68
C LEU A 190 14.01 21.54 -9.76
N LYS A 191 15.07 22.35 -9.84
CA LYS A 191 16.17 22.12 -10.80
C LYS A 191 16.97 20.88 -10.40
N MET A 192 17.46 20.14 -11.38
CA MET A 192 18.27 18.95 -11.15
C MET A 192 19.63 19.29 -10.52
N SER A 193 20.27 20.39 -10.93
CA SER A 193 21.51 20.92 -10.31
C SER A 193 21.39 21.02 -8.79
N ASP A 194 20.32 21.66 -8.33
CA ASP A 194 20.04 21.99 -6.93
C ASP A 194 19.65 20.75 -6.09
N LEU A 195 19.64 19.56 -6.72
CA LEU A 195 19.25 18.28 -6.13
C LEU A 195 20.34 17.20 -6.23
N VAL A 196 21.43 17.43 -6.97
CA VAL A 196 22.56 16.49 -7.11
C VAL A 196 23.20 16.24 -5.74
N THR A 197 23.45 14.97 -5.40
CA THR A 197 24.07 14.58 -4.11
C THR A 197 25.58 14.39 -4.17
N ASN A 198 26.14 14.22 -5.36
CA ASN A 198 27.54 13.83 -5.56
C ASN A 198 28.30 14.94 -6.28
N GLU A 199 29.39 15.42 -5.67
CA GLU A 199 30.30 16.39 -6.26
C GLU A 199 30.78 15.94 -7.66
N ASN A 200 30.95 16.89 -8.59
CA ASN A 200 31.34 16.67 -9.99
C ASN A 200 30.40 15.80 -10.86
N THR A 201 29.22 15.40 -10.38
CA THR A 201 28.28 14.59 -11.19
C THR A 201 27.28 15.40 -12.03
N GLU A 202 27.37 16.74 -12.05
CA GLU A 202 26.56 17.57 -12.97
C GLU A 202 26.76 17.20 -14.45
N ASP A 203 28.01 16.98 -14.88
CA ASP A 203 28.27 16.67 -16.28
C ASP A 203 27.82 15.25 -16.64
N ILE A 204 27.79 14.34 -15.66
CA ILE A 204 27.13 13.04 -15.80
C ILE A 204 25.61 13.22 -15.94
N ALA A 205 24.98 14.16 -15.20
CA ALA A 205 23.58 14.49 -15.38
C ALA A 205 23.28 15.03 -16.79
N LYS A 206 24.14 15.93 -17.30
CA LYS A 206 24.03 16.52 -18.65
C LYS A 206 24.18 15.45 -19.75
N VAL A 207 25.16 14.55 -19.61
CA VAL A 207 25.35 13.40 -20.52
C VAL A 207 24.16 12.45 -20.47
N PHE A 208 23.68 12.09 -19.27
CA PHE A 208 22.54 11.18 -19.12
C PHE A 208 21.23 11.78 -19.68
N ALA A 209 21.03 13.09 -19.56
CA ALA A 209 19.91 13.80 -20.19
C ALA A 209 20.01 13.82 -21.72
N ALA A 210 21.21 14.07 -22.27
CA ALA A 210 21.45 13.99 -23.72
C ALA A 210 21.23 12.56 -24.25
N ASP A 211 21.63 11.55 -23.49
CA ASP A 211 21.41 10.14 -23.80
C ASP A 211 19.93 9.76 -23.76
N LEU A 212 19.19 10.12 -22.71
CA LEU A 212 17.73 9.87 -22.64
C LEU A 212 17.00 10.51 -23.81
N LYS A 213 17.31 11.76 -24.14
CA LYS A 213 16.75 12.43 -25.31
C LYS A 213 17.11 11.71 -26.61
N SER A 214 18.39 11.42 -26.85
CA SER A 214 18.84 10.68 -28.05
C SER A 214 18.13 9.33 -28.19
N LEU A 215 17.96 8.59 -27.09
CA LEU A 215 17.25 7.32 -27.05
C LEU A 215 15.73 7.46 -27.19
N SER A 216 15.14 8.61 -26.86
CA SER A 216 13.72 8.90 -27.07
C SER A 216 13.43 9.43 -28.48
N ASP A 217 14.37 10.14 -29.10
CA ASP A 217 14.28 10.59 -30.49
C ASP A 217 14.55 9.42 -31.47
N ALA A 218 15.47 8.52 -31.13
CA ALA A 218 15.70 7.25 -31.83
C ALA A 218 14.64 6.16 -31.52
N ALA A 219 13.75 6.40 -30.56
CA ALA A 219 12.67 5.47 -30.24
C ALA A 219 11.59 5.47 -31.32
N GLU A 220 11.74 4.54 -32.26
CA GLU A 220 10.60 3.88 -32.89
C GLU A 220 9.50 3.64 -31.81
N PRO A 221 8.29 4.21 -31.96
CA PRO A 221 7.25 4.13 -30.93
C PRO A 221 7.00 2.66 -30.66
N LEU A 222 7.15 2.22 -29.40
CA LEU A 222 7.48 0.84 -29.00
C LEU A 222 6.45 -0.20 -29.48
N LYS A 223 6.50 -0.51 -30.79
CA LYS A 223 5.67 -1.46 -31.52
C LYS A 223 5.69 -2.77 -30.75
N LEU A 224 4.49 -3.28 -30.45
CA LEU A 224 4.29 -4.40 -29.53
C LEU A 224 5.39 -5.44 -29.70
N LYS A 225 6.08 -5.73 -28.60
CA LYS A 225 7.00 -6.87 -28.56
C LYS A 225 6.25 -8.10 -29.04
N THR A 226 6.61 -8.59 -30.21
CA THR A 226 6.18 -9.90 -30.67
C THR A 226 6.53 -10.91 -29.56
N PRO A 227 5.56 -11.75 -29.14
CA PRO A 227 5.83 -12.71 -28.07
C PRO A 227 7.03 -13.57 -28.49
N THR A 228 8.01 -13.69 -27.59
CA THR A 228 9.31 -14.28 -27.93
C THR A 228 9.13 -15.69 -28.51
N SER A 229 9.42 -15.85 -29.81
CA SER A 229 9.23 -17.11 -30.54
C SER A 229 10.17 -18.24 -30.06
N ALA A 230 11.27 -17.89 -29.40
CA ALA A 230 12.13 -18.85 -28.73
C ALA A 230 11.40 -19.57 -27.59
N SER A 231 11.49 -20.90 -27.58
CA SER A 231 10.87 -21.75 -26.57
C SER A 231 11.30 -21.36 -25.15
N LEU A 232 10.43 -21.61 -24.16
CA LEU A 232 10.72 -21.29 -22.75
C LEU A 232 12.03 -21.94 -22.27
N GLN A 233 12.32 -23.17 -22.72
CA GLN A 233 13.57 -23.87 -22.39
C GLN A 233 14.80 -23.22 -23.02
N SER A 234 14.72 -22.77 -24.28
CA SER A 234 15.81 -22.01 -24.91
C SER A 234 16.05 -20.69 -24.16
N PHE A 235 14.98 -19.97 -23.82
CA PHE A 235 15.07 -18.72 -23.05
C PHE A 235 15.69 -18.91 -21.65
N LEU A 236 15.27 -19.96 -20.92
CA LEU A 236 15.84 -20.31 -19.61
C LEU A 236 17.31 -20.76 -19.71
N SER A 237 17.70 -21.47 -20.78
CA SER A 237 19.11 -21.81 -21.00
C SER A 237 19.99 -20.56 -21.20
N GLY A 238 19.46 -19.49 -21.79
CA GLY A 238 20.12 -18.19 -21.88
C GLY A 238 20.48 -17.59 -20.52
N PHE A 239 19.56 -17.59 -19.56
CA PHE A 239 19.82 -17.06 -18.21
C PHE A 239 20.96 -17.79 -17.48
N SER A 240 21.16 -19.09 -17.72
CA SER A 240 22.27 -19.85 -17.10
C SER A 240 23.66 -19.33 -17.47
N ARG A 241 23.77 -18.55 -18.56
CA ARG A 241 25.02 -17.94 -19.05
C ARG A 241 25.25 -16.54 -18.50
N VAL A 242 24.27 -15.92 -17.84
CA VAL A 242 24.38 -14.58 -17.27
C VAL A 242 25.32 -14.62 -16.07
N LYS A 243 26.40 -13.86 -16.14
CA LYS A 243 27.34 -13.64 -15.03
C LYS A 243 27.29 -12.17 -14.64
N VAL A 244 27.49 -11.91 -13.35
CA VAL A 244 27.75 -10.58 -12.82
C VAL A 244 29.25 -10.34 -12.87
N THR A 245 29.69 -9.23 -13.47
CA THR A 245 31.07 -8.72 -13.34
C THR A 245 31.11 -7.51 -12.41
N GLU A 246 32.28 -7.14 -11.87
CA GLU A 246 32.41 -6.00 -10.95
C GLU A 246 31.93 -4.68 -11.59
N ASN A 247 32.23 -4.46 -12.87
CA ASN A 247 31.73 -3.31 -13.66
C ASN A 247 30.19 -3.26 -13.78
N GLN A 248 29.48 -4.33 -13.42
CA GLN A 248 28.02 -4.44 -13.40
C GLN A 248 27.45 -4.40 -11.96
N VAL A 249 28.24 -3.96 -10.98
CA VAL A 249 27.83 -3.77 -9.59
C VAL A 249 28.11 -2.34 -9.16
N ARG A 250 27.06 -1.54 -8.95
CA ARG A 250 27.20 -0.16 -8.48
C ARG A 250 26.25 0.19 -7.33
N LYS A 251 26.75 0.96 -6.35
CA LYS A 251 25.92 1.72 -5.39
C LYS A 251 25.37 2.97 -6.10
N VAL A 252 24.15 2.89 -6.61
CA VAL A 252 23.49 3.97 -7.39
C VAL A 252 22.76 4.99 -6.50
N VAL A 253 22.38 4.59 -5.28
CA VAL A 253 21.83 5.48 -4.24
C VAL A 253 22.46 5.17 -2.88
N GLU A 254 22.51 6.18 -2.02
CA GLU A 254 23.03 6.13 -0.65
C GLU A 254 22.33 5.10 0.24
N SER A 255 21.00 5.05 0.15
CA SER A 255 20.09 4.38 1.09
C SER A 255 19.50 3.07 0.53
N ARG A 256 18.73 2.33 1.35
CA ARG A 256 18.05 1.10 0.89
C ARG A 256 17.14 1.40 -0.30
N ILE A 257 17.33 0.67 -1.40
CA ILE A 257 16.48 0.72 -2.59
C ILE A 257 15.06 0.21 -2.27
N PHE A 258 14.06 0.97 -2.69
CA PHE A 258 12.62 0.65 -2.64
C PHE A 258 12.04 0.29 -4.00
N SER A 259 12.54 0.89 -5.08
CA SER A 259 12.10 0.63 -6.45
C SER A 259 13.27 0.65 -7.42
N VAL A 260 13.16 -0.12 -8.50
CA VAL A 260 14.11 -0.15 -9.62
C VAL A 260 13.31 -0.13 -10.92
N VAL A 261 13.79 0.61 -11.91
CA VAL A 261 13.28 0.64 -13.28
C VAL A 261 14.45 0.51 -14.24
N MET A 262 14.22 -0.06 -15.43
CA MET A 262 15.18 -0.01 -16.54
C MET A 262 14.56 0.77 -17.69
N HIS A 263 15.37 1.50 -18.43
CA HIS A 263 14.93 2.17 -19.65
C HIS A 263 14.63 1.12 -20.74
N PRO A 264 13.56 1.27 -21.56
CA PRO A 264 13.15 0.23 -22.51
C PRO A 264 13.96 0.20 -23.82
N SER A 265 15.01 1.03 -23.95
CA SER A 265 15.96 0.99 -25.08
C SER A 265 16.67 -0.36 -25.20
N LYS A 266 17.14 -0.66 -26.41
CA LYS A 266 17.99 -1.81 -26.74
C LYS A 266 19.47 -1.45 -26.89
N GLU A 267 19.79 -0.15 -26.94
CA GLU A 267 21.13 0.36 -27.30
C GLU A 267 22.00 0.59 -26.06
N LYS A 268 21.41 1.11 -24.98
CA LYS A 268 22.06 1.34 -23.69
C LYS A 268 21.24 0.74 -22.56
N ILE A 269 21.91 0.16 -21.57
CA ILE A 269 21.29 -0.37 -20.35
C ILE A 269 21.28 0.75 -19.30
N LEU A 270 20.25 1.59 -19.33
CA LEU A 270 20.05 2.64 -18.34
C LEU A 270 19.13 2.15 -17.22
N VAL A 271 19.51 2.40 -15.96
CA VAL A 271 18.82 1.92 -14.76
C VAL A 271 18.49 3.11 -13.84
N GLY A 272 17.25 3.16 -13.34
CA GLY A 272 16.83 4.08 -12.28
C GLY A 272 16.55 3.34 -10.98
N ALA A 273 16.98 3.89 -9.84
CA ALA A 273 16.82 3.32 -8.51
C ALA A 273 16.29 4.34 -7.50
N GLY A 274 15.17 4.02 -6.84
CA GLY A 274 14.52 4.86 -5.84
C GLY A 274 14.91 4.46 -4.41
N GLY A 275 15.39 5.41 -3.60
CA GLY A 275 15.89 5.20 -2.25
C GLY A 275 14.84 5.26 -1.12
N LYS A 276 15.29 5.03 0.11
CA LYS A 276 14.48 5.19 1.35
C LYS A 276 14.21 6.67 1.66
N TRP A 277 15.16 7.54 1.37
CA TRP A 277 15.15 8.94 1.79
C TRP A 277 15.04 9.88 0.58
N GLY A 278 14.02 9.66 -0.26
CA GLY A 278 13.72 10.52 -1.39
C GLY A 278 14.70 10.51 -2.58
N SER A 279 15.79 9.74 -2.50
CA SER A 279 16.81 9.64 -3.55
C SER A 279 16.26 8.99 -4.82
N ILE A 280 16.64 9.52 -5.98
CA ILE A 280 16.54 8.86 -7.29
C ILE A 280 17.93 8.86 -7.90
N GLY A 281 18.55 7.69 -7.99
CA GLY A 281 19.80 7.49 -8.70
C GLY A 281 19.56 6.92 -10.10
N LEU A 282 20.35 7.38 -11.07
CA LEU A 282 20.32 6.96 -12.47
C LEU A 282 21.70 6.46 -12.86
N TRP A 283 21.80 5.39 -13.65
CA TRP A 283 23.07 4.74 -14.00
C TRP A 283 23.03 4.18 -15.41
N ASP A 284 24.01 4.54 -16.25
CA ASP A 284 24.34 3.80 -17.47
C ASP A 284 25.33 2.68 -17.12
N VAL A 285 24.90 1.43 -17.29
CA VAL A 285 25.72 0.23 -17.00
C VAL A 285 26.83 0.02 -18.05
N GLY A 286 26.72 0.65 -19.22
CA GLY A 286 27.69 0.53 -20.31
C GLY A 286 28.79 1.60 -20.34
N GLN A 287 28.58 2.77 -19.71
CA GLN A 287 29.52 3.90 -19.82
C GLN A 287 30.55 3.96 -18.68
N GLY A 288 31.82 3.75 -19.06
CA GLY A 288 33.01 4.06 -18.24
C GLY A 288 33.31 5.56 -18.16
N LEU A 289 32.33 6.38 -17.79
CA LEU A 289 32.55 7.79 -17.41
C LEU A 289 33.44 7.86 -16.15
N ALA A 290 33.98 9.04 -15.83
CA ALA A 290 35.03 9.20 -14.80
C ALA A 290 34.65 8.71 -13.38
N ASP A 291 33.36 8.70 -13.03
CA ASP A 291 32.83 8.12 -11.78
C ASP A 291 32.09 6.78 -12.02
N GLY A 292 32.09 6.22 -13.23
CA GLY A 292 31.39 4.98 -13.59
C GLY A 292 29.91 5.13 -13.97
N GLY A 293 29.53 6.28 -14.54
CA GLY A 293 28.28 6.46 -15.29
C GLY A 293 26.98 6.62 -14.50
N ALA A 294 27.00 7.03 -13.23
CA ALA A 294 25.77 7.27 -12.45
C ALA A 294 25.73 8.65 -11.79
N VAL A 295 24.52 9.13 -11.53
CA VAL A 295 24.19 10.37 -10.83
C VAL A 295 23.06 10.11 -9.84
N CYS A 296 23.01 10.85 -8.73
CA CYS A 296 21.95 10.73 -7.74
C CYS A 296 21.36 12.11 -7.41
N PHE A 297 20.02 12.18 -7.42
CA PHE A 297 19.24 13.37 -7.10
C PHE A 297 18.36 13.11 -5.87
N ASN A 298 18.03 14.13 -5.07
CA ASN A 298 17.06 14.03 -3.97
C ASN A 298 15.77 14.84 -4.23
N PRO A 299 14.90 14.50 -5.21
CA PRO A 299 13.66 15.24 -5.48
C PRO A 299 12.53 14.99 -4.47
N HIS A 300 12.62 13.92 -3.67
CA HIS A 300 11.63 13.51 -2.66
C HIS A 300 12.21 13.61 -1.24
N THR A 301 11.42 13.28 -0.20
CA THR A 301 11.92 13.20 1.19
C THR A 301 11.64 11.87 1.91
N LYS A 302 10.54 11.18 1.58
CA LYS A 302 10.24 9.83 2.10
C LYS A 302 10.52 8.75 1.01
N PRO A 303 10.28 7.44 1.23
CA PRO A 303 10.69 6.40 0.27
C PRO A 303 10.04 6.50 -1.12
N VAL A 304 10.88 6.41 -2.16
CA VAL A 304 10.45 6.36 -3.57
C VAL A 304 10.02 4.92 -3.91
N ASN A 305 8.73 4.64 -3.70
CA ASN A 305 8.18 3.28 -3.69
C ASN A 305 7.78 2.74 -5.08
N CYS A 306 7.72 3.61 -6.10
CA CYS A 306 7.54 3.21 -7.50
C CYS A 306 8.24 4.21 -8.44
N LEU A 307 8.87 3.67 -9.48
CA LEU A 307 9.50 4.39 -10.59
C LEU A 307 9.00 3.80 -11.91
N ALA A 308 8.80 4.63 -12.94
CA ALA A 308 8.53 4.19 -14.30
C ALA A 308 8.90 5.27 -15.33
N PHE A 309 9.58 4.90 -16.41
CA PHE A 309 9.66 5.75 -17.60
C PHE A 309 8.28 5.84 -18.26
N ASN A 310 7.95 6.99 -18.85
CA ASN A 310 6.68 7.21 -19.55
C ASN A 310 6.70 6.44 -20.90
N PRO A 311 5.80 5.46 -21.11
CA PRO A 311 5.81 4.65 -22.35
C PRO A 311 5.43 5.44 -23.61
N TYR A 312 5.05 6.72 -23.49
CA TYR A 312 4.73 7.62 -24.59
C TYR A 312 5.79 8.71 -24.83
N ASN A 313 6.77 8.88 -23.93
CA ASN A 313 7.94 9.77 -24.09
C ASN A 313 9.07 9.25 -23.17
N LEU A 314 10.14 8.71 -23.74
CA LEU A 314 11.14 7.98 -22.98
C LEU A 314 12.14 8.89 -22.22
N ASP A 315 12.18 10.19 -22.51
CA ASP A 315 12.91 11.21 -21.73
C ASP A 315 12.24 11.55 -20.38
N GLN A 316 11.11 10.91 -20.03
CA GLN A 316 10.36 11.25 -18.81
C GLN A 316 10.36 10.12 -17.79
N LEU A 317 10.90 10.37 -16.60
CA LEU A 317 10.88 9.44 -15.47
C LEU A 317 9.87 9.89 -14.41
N TYR A 318 8.84 9.08 -14.19
CA TYR A 318 7.85 9.30 -13.15
C TYR A 318 8.25 8.58 -11.86
N SER A 319 8.03 9.26 -10.74
CA SER A 319 8.46 8.84 -9.39
C SER A 319 7.37 9.10 -8.36
N CYS A 320 7.05 8.07 -7.58
CA CYS A 320 5.93 8.04 -6.64
C CYS A 320 6.45 7.71 -5.25
N SER A 321 6.23 8.63 -4.31
CA SER A 321 6.85 8.63 -2.99
C SER A 321 5.84 8.60 -1.85
N TYR A 322 6.26 8.03 -0.74
CA TYR A 322 5.52 8.10 0.53
C TYR A 322 5.42 9.54 1.08
N ASP A 323 6.12 10.54 0.53
CA ASP A 323 5.93 11.95 0.94
C ASP A 323 4.60 12.55 0.47
N GLY A 324 3.82 11.80 -0.30
CA GLY A 324 2.53 12.24 -0.84
C GLY A 324 2.63 12.89 -2.22
N THR A 325 3.81 12.91 -2.85
CA THR A 325 4.01 13.50 -4.19
C THR A 325 4.33 12.46 -5.28
N LEU A 326 3.78 12.71 -6.47
CA LEU A 326 4.10 12.07 -7.73
C LEU A 326 4.83 13.10 -8.59
N ARG A 327 6.12 12.89 -8.88
CA ARG A 327 6.96 13.81 -9.64
C ARG A 327 7.33 13.22 -10.99
N CYS A 328 7.50 14.09 -11.99
CA CYS A 328 8.12 13.76 -13.27
C CYS A 328 9.48 14.47 -13.36
N GLY A 329 10.53 13.72 -13.64
CA GLY A 329 11.81 14.24 -14.11
C GLY A 329 11.74 14.48 -15.61
N TYR A 330 11.84 15.75 -16.02
CA TYR A 330 12.01 16.17 -17.41
C TYR A 330 13.50 16.47 -17.63
N PHE A 331 14.25 15.56 -18.24
CA PHE A 331 15.70 15.68 -18.32
C PHE A 331 16.14 16.74 -19.34
N GLU A 332 15.46 16.87 -20.48
CA GLU A 332 15.67 18.00 -21.41
C GLU A 332 15.57 19.39 -20.73
N LYS A 333 14.67 19.53 -19.75
CA LYS A 333 14.45 20.78 -19.00
C LYS A 333 15.33 20.90 -17.75
N GLY A 334 16.02 19.84 -17.35
CA GLY A 334 16.75 19.77 -16.09
C GLY A 334 15.89 20.00 -14.83
N ILE A 335 14.64 19.52 -14.78
CA ILE A 335 13.75 19.71 -13.61
C ILE A 335 13.00 18.45 -13.16
N PHE A 336 12.69 18.39 -11.85
CA PHE A 336 11.65 17.53 -11.29
C PHE A 336 10.42 18.37 -10.88
N GLU A 337 9.28 18.14 -11.52
CA GLU A 337 8.02 18.86 -11.28
C GLU A 337 7.00 17.94 -10.59
N ALA A 338 6.23 18.42 -9.60
CA ALA A 338 5.16 17.63 -9.00
C ALA A 338 3.91 17.66 -9.89
N ILE A 339 3.51 16.48 -10.37
CA ILE A 339 2.38 16.28 -11.28
C ILE A 339 1.08 16.02 -10.52
N TYR A 340 1.18 15.34 -9.37
CA TYR A 340 0.09 15.13 -8.44
C TYR A 340 0.61 15.09 -7.01
N TYR A 341 -0.20 15.55 -6.06
CA TYR A 341 0.12 15.47 -4.63
C TYR A 341 -1.15 15.40 -3.78
N THR A 342 -1.04 14.78 -2.62
CA THR A 342 -1.98 14.90 -1.51
C THR A 342 -1.64 16.13 -0.66
N PRO A 343 -2.57 16.69 0.12
CA PRO A 343 -2.22 17.62 1.20
C PRO A 343 -1.18 17.00 2.15
N GLU A 344 -0.46 17.81 2.93
CA GLU A 344 0.58 17.29 3.85
C GLU A 344 0.00 16.99 5.24
N GLU A 345 -1.02 17.75 5.61
CA GLU A 345 -1.85 17.58 6.81
C GLU A 345 -2.55 16.20 6.88
N ASP A 346 -2.85 15.58 5.73
CA ASP A 346 -3.52 14.27 5.65
C ASP A 346 -2.57 13.07 5.85
N ASP A 347 -1.24 13.27 5.75
CA ASP A 347 -0.18 12.24 5.68
C ASP A 347 -0.46 11.07 4.69
N VAL A 348 -1.26 11.29 3.65
CA VAL A 348 -1.60 10.24 2.68
C VAL A 348 -0.41 9.96 1.77
N LEU A 349 0.15 8.76 1.93
CA LEU A 349 1.34 8.26 1.26
C LEU A 349 0.95 7.68 -0.12
N LEU A 350 1.48 8.24 -1.22
CA LEU A 350 1.28 7.64 -2.54
C LEU A 350 2.04 6.31 -2.63
N ARG A 351 1.40 5.26 -3.16
CA ARG A 351 1.94 3.90 -3.13
C ARG A 351 2.48 3.45 -4.48
N ASN A 352 1.71 3.62 -5.54
CA ASN A 352 2.01 3.05 -6.85
C ASN A 352 1.16 3.77 -7.89
N PHE A 353 1.57 3.68 -9.16
CA PHE A 353 0.86 4.30 -10.26
C PHE A 353 0.97 3.47 -11.54
N SER A 354 0.02 3.66 -12.44
CA SER A 354 -0.04 3.08 -13.79
C SER A 354 -0.46 4.15 -14.80
N PHE A 355 0.11 4.12 -15.99
CA PHE A 355 -0.30 5.01 -17.09
C PHE A 355 -1.63 4.51 -17.68
N PHE A 356 -2.62 5.38 -17.80
CA PHE A 356 -3.85 5.10 -18.55
C PHE A 356 -3.66 5.50 -20.02
N ASP A 357 -3.10 6.68 -20.29
CA ASP A 357 -2.62 7.10 -21.61
C ASP A 357 -1.40 8.04 -21.46
N ALA A 358 -1.09 8.81 -22.51
CA ALA A 358 0.04 9.76 -22.52
C ALA A 358 -0.13 10.96 -21.56
N ASN A 359 -1.35 11.24 -21.11
CA ASN A 359 -1.70 12.34 -20.21
C ASN A 359 -2.34 11.85 -18.90
N THR A 360 -3.07 10.73 -18.91
CA THR A 360 -3.82 10.27 -17.74
C THR A 360 -3.09 9.14 -16.98
N LEU A 361 -3.00 9.27 -15.65
CA LEU A 361 -2.33 8.37 -14.72
C LEU A 361 -3.31 7.92 -13.62
N PHE A 362 -3.19 6.68 -13.16
CA PHE A 362 -3.91 6.17 -11.99
C PHE A 362 -2.93 6.04 -10.83
N VAL A 363 -3.29 6.53 -9.64
CA VAL A 363 -2.41 6.58 -8.47
C VAL A 363 -3.12 5.98 -7.25
N SER A 364 -2.56 4.93 -6.67
CA SER A 364 -3.11 4.26 -5.47
C SER A 364 -2.55 4.85 -4.18
N GLN A 365 -3.42 5.08 -3.19
CA GLN A 365 -3.11 5.84 -1.98
C GLN A 365 -3.18 4.99 -0.69
N SER A 366 -2.62 5.50 0.42
CA SER A 366 -2.46 4.73 1.68
C SER A 366 -3.68 4.72 2.61
N ASP A 367 -4.69 5.51 2.31
CA ASP A 367 -6.02 5.53 2.91
C ASP A 367 -6.91 4.39 2.37
N GLY A 368 -6.89 4.19 1.05
CA GLY A 368 -7.75 3.26 0.31
C GLY A 368 -8.24 3.82 -1.04
N ASP A 369 -7.90 5.06 -1.39
CA ASP A 369 -8.37 5.76 -2.58
C ASP A 369 -7.49 5.54 -3.82
N VAL A 370 -8.10 5.76 -4.99
CA VAL A 370 -7.41 5.87 -6.29
C VAL A 370 -7.71 7.25 -6.87
N ALA A 371 -6.65 7.99 -7.18
CA ALA A 371 -6.72 9.21 -7.97
C ALA A 371 -6.52 8.89 -9.45
N ILE A 372 -7.37 9.47 -10.31
CA ILE A 372 -7.17 9.58 -11.75
C ILE A 372 -6.66 11.00 -12.01
N VAL A 373 -5.46 11.12 -12.59
CA VAL A 373 -4.70 12.36 -12.73
C VAL A 373 -4.44 12.61 -14.21
N ASP A 374 -5.01 13.67 -14.77
CA ASP A 374 -4.61 14.20 -16.08
C ASP A 374 -3.47 15.22 -15.88
N ILE A 375 -2.28 14.95 -16.40
CA ILE A 375 -1.09 15.82 -16.26
C ILE A 375 -1.27 17.20 -16.91
N ARG A 376 -2.28 17.39 -17.77
CA ARG A 376 -2.66 18.69 -18.35
C ARG A 376 -3.36 19.58 -17.33
N THR A 377 -3.93 19.00 -16.27
CA THR A 377 -4.64 19.69 -15.19
C THR A 377 -3.66 20.22 -14.15
N LYS A 378 -3.06 21.39 -14.43
CA LYS A 378 -2.02 22.04 -13.60
C LYS A 378 -2.43 22.45 -12.17
N SER A 379 -3.64 22.10 -11.70
CA SER A 379 -4.14 22.49 -10.37
C SER A 379 -3.67 21.57 -9.24
N GLY A 380 -2.92 20.51 -9.54
CA GLY A 380 -2.51 19.47 -8.58
C GLY A 380 -3.65 18.55 -8.12
N LYS A 381 -4.89 18.85 -8.53
CA LYS A 381 -6.09 18.06 -8.21
C LYS A 381 -6.27 16.94 -9.21
N PRO A 382 -6.78 15.77 -8.79
CA PRO A 382 -7.11 14.70 -9.71
C PRO A 382 -8.36 15.06 -10.52
N GLU A 383 -8.48 14.51 -11.73
CA GLU A 383 -9.71 14.54 -12.52
C GLU A 383 -10.85 13.82 -11.78
N ASN A 384 -10.52 12.70 -11.12
CA ASN A 384 -11.44 11.93 -10.30
C ASN A 384 -10.71 11.28 -9.11
N LEU A 385 -11.38 11.19 -7.96
CA LEU A 385 -10.87 10.55 -6.74
C LEU A 385 -11.96 9.64 -6.17
N PHE A 386 -11.64 8.38 -5.90
CA PHE A 386 -12.60 7.44 -5.34
C PHE A 386 -11.98 6.38 -4.42
N THR A 387 -12.68 6.10 -3.31
CA THR A 387 -12.36 5.04 -2.36
C THR A 387 -12.54 3.65 -2.98
N ALA A 388 -11.43 3.00 -3.32
CA ALA A 388 -11.42 1.63 -3.86
C ALA A 388 -11.57 0.57 -2.74
N SER A 389 -11.03 0.87 -1.56
CA SER A 389 -11.12 0.07 -0.35
C SER A 389 -11.19 0.96 0.89
N HIS A 390 -11.68 0.44 2.02
CA HIS A 390 -11.64 1.13 3.32
C HIS A 390 -10.35 0.85 4.12
N LYS A 391 -9.28 0.41 3.42
CA LYS A 391 -7.92 0.29 3.93
C LYS A 391 -6.94 0.57 2.80
N GLY A 392 -5.78 1.14 3.16
CA GLY A 392 -4.73 1.53 2.21
C GLY A 392 -4.38 0.51 1.14
N LEU A 393 -4.27 1.01 -0.09
CA LEU A 393 -3.80 0.24 -1.23
C LEU A 393 -2.28 0.02 -1.18
N ARG A 394 -1.79 -0.81 -2.10
CA ARG A 394 -0.36 -1.13 -2.31
C ARG A 394 0.02 -1.19 -3.78
N SER A 395 -0.91 -1.55 -4.68
CA SER A 395 -0.78 -1.36 -6.12
C SER A 395 -2.08 -0.98 -6.82
N VAL A 396 -1.95 -0.31 -7.97
CA VAL A 396 -2.98 -0.16 -9.01
C VAL A 396 -2.34 -0.46 -10.36
N ASP A 397 -3.03 -1.23 -11.20
CA ASP A 397 -2.50 -1.63 -12.52
C ASP A 397 -3.62 -1.68 -13.56
N ILE A 398 -3.34 -1.21 -14.77
CA ILE A 398 -4.32 -1.04 -15.85
C ILE A 398 -4.12 -2.11 -16.90
N HIS A 399 -5.21 -2.76 -17.32
CA HIS A 399 -5.16 -3.86 -18.29
C HIS A 399 -4.57 -3.36 -19.64
N PRO A 400 -3.51 -3.97 -20.18
CA PRO A 400 -2.73 -3.38 -21.27
C PRO A 400 -3.53 -3.18 -22.57
N VAL A 401 -4.38 -4.16 -22.94
CA VAL A 401 -5.26 -4.11 -24.12
C VAL A 401 -6.59 -3.41 -23.84
N LYS A 402 -7.41 -3.97 -22.94
CA LYS A 402 -8.75 -3.48 -22.58
C LYS A 402 -8.65 -2.42 -21.47
N ARG A 403 -8.14 -1.24 -21.83
CA ARG A 403 -7.69 -0.21 -20.87
C ARG A 403 -8.79 0.33 -19.96
N GLU A 404 -10.06 0.07 -20.27
CA GLU A 404 -11.17 0.39 -19.38
C GLU A 404 -11.21 -0.43 -18.07
N TYR A 405 -10.42 -1.51 -17.98
CA TYR A 405 -10.33 -2.36 -16.79
C TYR A 405 -9.02 -2.13 -16.03
N PHE A 406 -9.09 -2.13 -14.70
CA PHE A 406 -7.93 -2.03 -13.82
C PHE A 406 -8.09 -2.91 -12.57
N VAL A 407 -6.97 -3.25 -11.93
CA VAL A 407 -6.94 -3.96 -10.65
C VAL A 407 -6.34 -3.10 -9.54
N THR A 408 -6.79 -3.32 -8.32
CA THR A 408 -6.24 -2.71 -7.09
C THR A 408 -5.99 -3.78 -6.04
N ALA A 409 -4.86 -3.70 -5.33
CA ALA A 409 -4.51 -4.62 -4.25
C ALA A 409 -4.02 -3.88 -3.00
N GLY A 410 -4.27 -4.40 -1.80
CA GLY A 410 -3.90 -3.69 -0.57
C GLY A 410 -4.10 -4.38 0.78
N LEU A 411 -4.31 -3.55 1.80
CA LEU A 411 -4.42 -3.90 3.21
C LEU A 411 -5.73 -4.62 3.60
N ASP A 412 -6.71 -4.67 2.71
CA ASP A 412 -7.97 -5.40 2.87
C ASP A 412 -7.85 -6.91 2.58
N CYS A 413 -6.66 -7.38 2.20
CA CYS A 413 -6.38 -8.76 1.78
C CYS A 413 -7.11 -9.16 0.47
N THR A 414 -7.48 -8.20 -0.37
CA THR A 414 -8.10 -8.47 -1.68
C THR A 414 -7.25 -8.01 -2.86
N VAL A 415 -7.55 -8.60 -4.01
CA VAL A 415 -7.38 -7.98 -5.33
C VAL A 415 -8.78 -7.67 -5.86
N SER A 416 -9.12 -6.41 -6.06
CA SER A 416 -10.39 -6.01 -6.69
C SER A 416 -10.18 -5.71 -8.18
N LEU A 417 -11.10 -6.18 -9.02
CA LEU A 417 -11.17 -5.88 -10.46
C LEU A 417 -12.27 -4.83 -10.71
N TRP A 418 -12.00 -3.87 -11.60
CA TRP A 418 -12.84 -2.70 -11.84
C TRP A 418 -13.10 -2.43 -13.32
N ASP A 419 -14.21 -1.72 -13.61
CA ASP A 419 -14.62 -1.23 -14.93
C ASP A 419 -14.88 0.28 -14.89
N LEU A 420 -14.21 1.02 -15.79
CA LEU A 420 -14.28 2.48 -15.92
C LEU A 420 -15.50 2.98 -16.70
N ARG A 421 -16.19 2.13 -17.46
CA ARG A 421 -17.27 2.55 -18.39
C ARG A 421 -18.59 2.90 -17.70
N ALA A 422 -18.68 2.76 -16.38
CA ALA A 422 -19.86 3.09 -15.62
C ALA A 422 -20.12 4.60 -15.62
N THR A 423 -21.34 5.03 -15.97
CA THR A 423 -21.77 6.44 -16.06
C THR A 423 -21.86 7.19 -14.71
N LYS A 424 -21.22 6.66 -13.66
CA LYS A 424 -21.19 7.21 -12.30
C LYS A 424 -19.81 7.84 -12.06
N LYS A 425 -19.72 8.80 -11.14
CA LYS A 425 -18.43 9.38 -10.70
C LYS A 425 -17.44 8.37 -10.07
N LYS A 426 -17.80 7.09 -9.93
CA LYS A 426 -16.98 6.02 -9.36
C LYS A 426 -16.99 4.80 -10.28
N PRO A 427 -15.83 4.19 -10.60
CA PRO A 427 -15.75 2.96 -11.38
C PRO A 427 -16.49 1.80 -10.70
N ASN A 428 -17.00 0.86 -11.49
CA ASN A 428 -17.73 -0.28 -10.97
C ASN A 428 -16.77 -1.38 -10.49
N LYS A 429 -16.98 -1.94 -9.29
CA LYS A 429 -16.22 -3.10 -8.79
C LYS A 429 -16.88 -4.37 -9.34
N ILE A 430 -16.18 -5.10 -10.21
CA ILE A 430 -16.72 -6.29 -10.87
C ILE A 430 -16.66 -7.50 -9.92
N CYS A 431 -15.51 -7.71 -9.29
CA CYS A 431 -15.28 -8.82 -8.36
C CYS A 431 -14.14 -8.49 -7.38
N SER A 432 -13.99 -9.32 -6.35
CA SER A 432 -12.84 -9.32 -5.44
C SER A 432 -12.33 -10.74 -5.23
N MET A 433 -11.04 -10.94 -5.45
CA MET A 433 -10.31 -12.17 -5.15
C MET A 433 -9.65 -12.03 -3.78
N SER A 434 -9.94 -12.91 -2.83
CA SER A 434 -9.41 -12.83 -1.47
C SER A 434 -8.10 -13.62 -1.29
N ALA A 435 -7.24 -13.10 -0.42
CA ALA A 435 -6.06 -13.77 0.11
C ALA A 435 -6.17 -13.87 1.65
N SER A 436 -5.41 -14.75 2.28
CA SER A 436 -5.46 -14.95 3.73
C SER A 436 -4.74 -13.85 4.52
N ARG A 437 -3.92 -13.02 3.85
CA ARG A 437 -3.23 -11.84 4.40
C ARG A 437 -3.11 -10.75 3.33
N MET A 438 -2.63 -9.57 3.75
CA MET A 438 -2.45 -8.37 2.91
C MET A 438 -1.77 -8.68 1.56
N VAL A 439 -2.25 -8.05 0.50
CA VAL A 439 -1.71 -8.23 -0.86
C VAL A 439 -0.78 -7.04 -1.18
N ASP A 440 0.50 -7.32 -1.44
CA ASP A 440 1.54 -6.30 -1.67
C ASP A 440 1.63 -5.81 -3.12
N SER A 441 1.06 -6.57 -4.05
CA SER A 441 0.91 -6.19 -5.47
C SER A 441 -0.08 -7.10 -6.20
N ALA A 442 -0.71 -6.56 -7.23
CA ALA A 442 -1.37 -7.32 -8.30
C ALA A 442 -1.13 -6.62 -9.65
N TYR A 443 -0.81 -7.40 -10.70
CA TYR A 443 -0.46 -6.92 -12.04
C TYR A 443 -1.03 -7.83 -13.15
N PHE A 444 -1.53 -7.23 -14.23
CA PHE A 444 -1.91 -7.92 -15.46
C PHE A 444 -0.70 -8.42 -16.25
N SER A 445 -0.88 -9.51 -16.99
CA SER A 445 0.13 -10.02 -17.93
C SER A 445 0.33 -9.03 -19.09
N PRO A 446 1.57 -8.67 -19.46
CA PRO A 446 1.87 -7.40 -20.12
C PRO A 446 1.52 -7.33 -21.61
N LEU A 447 1.19 -8.45 -22.27
CA LEU A 447 0.92 -8.46 -23.73
C LEU A 447 -0.57 -8.52 -24.04
N THR A 448 -1.33 -9.34 -23.31
CA THR A 448 -2.75 -9.59 -23.56
C THR A 448 -3.66 -9.24 -22.39
N GLY A 449 -3.12 -9.14 -21.16
CA GLY A 449 -3.90 -9.05 -19.93
C GLY A 449 -4.66 -10.34 -19.57
N LYS A 450 -4.33 -11.48 -20.19
CA LYS A 450 -4.98 -12.79 -19.95
C LYS A 450 -4.83 -13.28 -18.52
N TYR A 451 -3.76 -12.90 -17.80
CA TYR A 451 -3.55 -13.32 -16.41
C TYR A 451 -3.39 -12.13 -15.46
N ILE A 452 -3.82 -12.31 -14.21
CA ILE A 452 -3.45 -11.43 -13.09
C ILE A 452 -2.49 -12.20 -12.19
N LEU A 453 -1.33 -11.61 -11.87
CA LEU A 453 -0.36 -12.10 -10.89
C LEU A 453 -0.52 -11.30 -9.60
N SER A 454 -0.66 -11.94 -8.44
CA SER A 454 -0.65 -11.25 -7.15
C SER A 454 0.35 -11.83 -6.15
N THR A 455 0.94 -10.94 -5.34
CA THR A 455 1.90 -11.29 -4.29
C THR A 455 1.30 -10.97 -2.93
N ALA A 456 1.09 -11.97 -2.07
CA ALA A 456 0.43 -11.79 -0.79
C ALA A 456 1.28 -12.27 0.39
N GLN A 457 1.09 -11.64 1.56
CA GLN A 457 1.87 -11.94 2.76
C GLN A 457 1.49 -13.27 3.44
N ASP A 458 0.62 -14.08 2.84
CA ASP A 458 0.28 -15.44 3.25
C ASP A 458 1.19 -16.51 2.61
N ASP A 459 2.42 -16.10 2.26
CA ASP A 459 3.46 -16.89 1.60
C ASP A 459 2.97 -17.61 0.33
N ARG A 460 2.14 -16.88 -0.44
CA ARG A 460 1.67 -17.25 -1.77
C ARG A 460 1.90 -16.16 -2.81
N ILE A 461 2.22 -16.62 -4.01
CA ILE A 461 2.02 -15.90 -5.26
C ILE A 461 0.86 -16.59 -5.97
N ARG A 462 -0.13 -15.83 -6.44
CA ARG A 462 -1.34 -16.37 -7.09
C ARG A 462 -1.42 -15.89 -8.54
N ILE A 463 -1.93 -16.76 -9.40
CA ILE A 463 -2.20 -16.46 -10.81
C ILE A 463 -3.69 -16.68 -11.06
N TYR A 464 -4.34 -15.73 -11.69
CA TYR A 464 -5.77 -15.78 -12.00
C TYR A 464 -6.03 -15.62 -13.50
N ASP A 465 -7.10 -16.25 -14.01
CA ASP A 465 -7.52 -16.13 -15.42
C ASP A 465 -8.42 -14.90 -15.64
N SER A 466 -7.86 -13.87 -16.27
CA SER A 466 -8.54 -12.63 -16.67
C SER A 466 -8.90 -12.58 -18.15
N SER A 467 -8.86 -13.71 -18.89
CA SER A 467 -9.37 -13.79 -20.27
C SER A 467 -10.83 -13.31 -20.38
N LYS A 468 -11.66 -13.69 -19.41
CA LYS A 468 -13.05 -13.30 -19.22
C LYS A 468 -13.18 -12.41 -17.97
N LEU A 469 -13.19 -11.10 -18.17
CA LEU A 469 -13.34 -10.11 -17.10
C LEU A 469 -14.80 -10.07 -16.64
N SER A 470 -15.13 -10.92 -15.66
CA SER A 470 -16.51 -11.18 -15.20
C SER A 470 -16.64 -11.09 -13.68
N SER A 471 -17.85 -11.26 -13.15
CA SER A 471 -18.14 -11.25 -11.70
C SER A 471 -17.43 -12.34 -10.90
N SER A 472 -16.86 -13.35 -11.58
CA SER A 472 -15.91 -14.30 -11.00
C SER A 472 -14.67 -14.44 -11.87
N ILE A 473 -13.52 -14.59 -11.22
CA ILE A 473 -12.19 -14.70 -11.81
C ILE A 473 -11.50 -15.89 -11.16
N LEU A 474 -11.17 -16.91 -11.95
CA LEU A 474 -10.64 -18.18 -11.44
C LEU A 474 -9.18 -18.02 -11.01
N CYS A 475 -8.85 -18.40 -9.78
CA CYS A 475 -7.46 -18.61 -9.38
C CYS A 475 -6.97 -19.92 -10.01
N LEU A 476 -6.07 -19.81 -11.00
CA LEU A 476 -5.50 -20.96 -11.70
C LEU A 476 -4.45 -21.67 -10.84
N TYR A 477 -3.58 -20.91 -10.18
CA TYR A 477 -2.42 -21.44 -9.47
C TYR A 477 -2.15 -20.69 -8.16
N SER A 478 -1.76 -21.42 -7.11
CA SER A 478 -1.44 -20.86 -5.80
C SER A 478 -0.03 -21.30 -5.34
N ILE A 479 0.99 -20.64 -5.88
CA ILE A 479 2.39 -21.04 -5.74
C ILE A 479 2.90 -20.65 -4.34
N SER A 480 3.48 -21.61 -3.62
CA SER A 480 4.08 -21.34 -2.31
C SER A 480 5.43 -20.63 -2.45
N HIS A 481 5.57 -19.51 -1.73
CA HIS A 481 6.69 -18.60 -1.87
C HIS A 481 6.93 -17.80 -0.58
N ASN A 482 8.16 -17.76 -0.08
CA ASN A 482 8.50 -17.09 1.17
C ASN A 482 8.57 -15.55 1.03
N ASN A 483 7.51 -14.88 1.47
CA ASN A 483 7.29 -13.43 1.40
C ASN A 483 7.62 -12.72 2.74
N GLN A 484 8.26 -13.40 3.69
CA GLN A 484 8.47 -12.90 5.06
C GLN A 484 9.61 -11.88 5.19
N THR A 485 9.53 -10.73 4.50
CA THR A 485 10.56 -9.68 4.52
C THR A 485 10.63 -8.87 5.84
N GLY A 486 9.82 -9.21 6.84
CA GLY A 486 9.80 -8.55 8.16
C GLY A 486 9.24 -7.12 8.15
N ARG A 487 9.61 -6.29 9.15
CA ARG A 487 9.23 -4.86 9.24
C ARG A 487 10.11 -3.95 8.38
N TRP A 488 11.38 -4.30 8.22
CA TRP A 488 12.44 -3.33 7.85
C TRP A 488 12.87 -3.38 6.37
N LEU A 489 12.56 -4.45 5.65
CA LEU A 489 12.88 -4.60 4.23
C LEU A 489 11.66 -4.28 3.35
N THR A 490 11.93 -3.94 2.09
CA THR A 490 10.90 -3.73 1.05
C THR A 490 10.02 -4.99 0.92
N LYS A 491 8.76 -4.83 0.53
CA LYS A 491 7.88 -5.96 0.24
C LYS A 491 8.13 -6.48 -1.17
N PHE A 492 8.12 -7.80 -1.35
CA PHE A 492 8.26 -8.37 -2.69
C PHE A 492 7.03 -8.03 -3.54
N ARG A 493 7.30 -7.80 -4.82
CA ARG A 493 6.30 -7.69 -5.86
C ARG A 493 6.76 -8.63 -6.97
N ALA A 494 6.06 -9.74 -7.15
CA ALA A 494 6.29 -10.63 -8.27
C ALA A 494 5.90 -9.90 -9.56
N THR A 495 6.73 -10.01 -10.59
CA THR A 495 6.62 -9.19 -11.80
C THR A 495 6.75 -10.04 -13.06
N TRP A 496 5.90 -9.76 -14.05
CA TRP A 496 5.88 -10.46 -15.33
C TRP A 496 7.13 -10.15 -16.16
N HIS A 497 7.55 -11.10 -16.99
CA HIS A 497 8.56 -10.82 -18.00
C HIS A 497 7.99 -9.93 -19.12
N PRO A 498 8.60 -8.78 -19.46
CA PRO A 498 7.99 -7.76 -20.33
C PRO A 498 7.88 -8.15 -21.82
N CYS A 499 8.19 -9.40 -22.19
CA CYS A 499 8.02 -9.96 -23.54
C CYS A 499 7.33 -11.34 -23.53
N ARG A 500 6.89 -11.85 -22.37
CA ARG A 500 6.37 -13.22 -22.21
C ARG A 500 5.33 -13.29 -21.10
N GLU A 501 4.24 -14.02 -21.32
CA GLU A 501 3.17 -14.22 -20.33
C GLU A 501 3.23 -15.60 -19.65
N ASP A 502 4.25 -16.41 -19.92
CA ASP A 502 4.48 -17.73 -19.30
C ASP A 502 5.50 -17.71 -18.15
N LEU A 503 6.10 -16.55 -17.88
CA LEU A 503 7.25 -16.35 -16.99
C LEU A 503 7.10 -15.08 -16.14
N PHE A 504 7.39 -15.20 -14.84
CA PHE A 504 7.49 -14.08 -13.91
C PHE A 504 8.66 -14.27 -12.92
N ILE A 505 9.04 -13.21 -12.21
CA ILE A 505 10.20 -13.16 -11.33
C ILE A 505 9.81 -12.59 -9.96
N SER A 506 10.32 -13.17 -8.87
CA SER A 506 10.21 -12.62 -7.50
C SER A 506 11.49 -12.87 -6.68
N GLY A 507 11.87 -11.91 -5.84
CA GLY A 507 12.83 -12.17 -4.76
C GLY A 507 12.21 -13.05 -3.67
N SER A 508 13.02 -13.82 -2.94
CA SER A 508 12.56 -14.81 -1.95
C SER A 508 13.36 -14.78 -0.65
N MET A 509 12.68 -14.86 0.51
CA MET A 509 13.30 -14.87 1.85
C MET A 509 13.75 -16.25 2.34
N ASN A 510 13.83 -17.24 1.44
CA ASN A 510 14.51 -18.50 1.70
C ASN A 510 16.01 -18.29 2.01
N ARG A 511 16.70 -19.35 2.44
CA ARG A 511 18.15 -19.31 2.73
C ARG A 511 18.89 -20.31 1.84
N PRO A 512 19.92 -19.87 1.07
CA PRO A 512 20.34 -18.48 0.85
C PRO A 512 19.20 -17.63 0.24
N ARG A 513 19.24 -16.30 0.46
CA ARG A 513 18.25 -15.40 -0.16
C ARG A 513 18.46 -15.43 -1.67
N GLN A 514 17.38 -15.58 -2.42
CA GLN A 514 17.44 -15.94 -3.83
C GLN A 514 16.42 -15.15 -4.64
N MET A 515 16.78 -14.80 -5.87
CA MET A 515 15.80 -14.44 -6.89
C MET A 515 15.27 -15.73 -7.50
N ARG A 516 13.96 -15.81 -7.73
CA ARG A 516 13.28 -16.96 -8.32
C ARG A 516 12.54 -16.51 -9.57
N SER A 517 12.82 -17.17 -10.68
CA SER A 517 11.95 -17.20 -11.84
C SER A 517 10.97 -18.36 -11.70
N ASP A 518 9.69 -18.11 -11.91
CA ASP A 518 8.64 -19.13 -11.91
C ASP A 518 7.85 -19.07 -13.22
N THR A 519 7.30 -20.21 -13.63
CA THR A 519 6.60 -20.35 -14.92
C THR A 519 5.22 -20.96 -14.73
N ILE A 520 4.24 -20.50 -15.51
CA ILE A 520 2.83 -20.89 -15.35
C ILE A 520 2.67 -22.42 -15.42
N HIS A 521 3.35 -23.07 -16.37
CA HIS A 521 3.24 -24.51 -16.60
C HIS A 521 3.97 -25.39 -15.56
N GLN A 522 4.97 -24.87 -14.83
CA GLN A 522 5.60 -25.63 -13.73
C GLN A 522 4.69 -25.73 -12.49
N SER A 523 3.68 -24.87 -12.36
CA SER A 523 2.63 -24.97 -11.35
C SER A 523 1.82 -26.25 -11.52
N GLU A 524 1.37 -26.52 -12.76
CA GLU A 524 0.56 -27.70 -13.12
C GLU A 524 1.23 -29.02 -12.66
N GLY A 525 2.53 -29.14 -12.90
CA GLY A 525 3.31 -30.33 -12.54
C GLY A 525 3.53 -30.51 -11.03
N ASN A 526 3.41 -29.44 -10.23
CA ASN A 526 3.56 -29.49 -8.78
C ASN A 526 2.22 -29.68 -8.04
N GLU A 527 1.10 -29.24 -8.62
CA GLU A 527 -0.23 -29.51 -8.07
C GLU A 527 -0.67 -30.95 -8.38
N LYS A 528 -0.47 -31.44 -9.62
CA LYS A 528 -0.68 -32.87 -9.97
C LYS A 528 0.17 -33.81 -9.10
N LYS A 529 1.40 -33.43 -8.74
CA LYS A 529 2.28 -34.18 -7.82
C LYS A 529 1.85 -34.13 -6.34
N LYS A 530 0.87 -33.31 -5.97
CA LYS A 530 0.23 -33.34 -4.64
C LYS A 530 -1.01 -34.21 -4.65
N GLU A 531 -1.85 -34.09 -5.68
CA GLU A 531 -3.04 -34.93 -5.86
C GLU A 531 -2.66 -36.42 -5.92
N THR A 532 -1.62 -36.78 -6.67
CA THR A 532 -1.06 -38.16 -6.69
C THR A 532 -0.25 -38.55 -5.45
N LYS A 533 -0.33 -37.76 -4.36
CA LYS A 533 0.20 -38.08 -3.02
C LYS A 533 -0.87 -37.97 -1.93
N SER A 534 -2.12 -37.72 -2.31
CA SER A 534 -3.30 -37.71 -1.43
C SER A 534 -4.38 -38.69 -1.90
N ALA A 535 -3.98 -39.68 -2.71
CA ALA A 535 -4.77 -40.80 -3.21
C ALA A 535 -4.05 -42.11 -2.82
#